data_AF-A0A7S3HYJ2-F1
#
_entry.id   AF-A0A7S3HYJ2-F1
#
_cell.length_a   1.000
_cell.length_b   1.000
_cell.length_c   1.000
_cell.angle_alpha   90.00
_cell.angle_beta   90.00
_cell.angle_gamma   90.00
#
_symmetry.space_group_name_H-M   'P 1'
#
loop_
_entity.id
_entity.type
_entity.pdbx_description
1 polymer ?
#
loop_
_entity_poly.entity_id
_entity_poly.type
_entity_poly.pdbx_seq_one_letter_code
_entity_poly.pdbx_strand_id
1 'polypeptide(L)'
;MAAVLYEPSKQFIRALKPYHSDVLTDTMNVFSVLGDGEVFFYFSMAFFATGNRRAFIFTSSTYTITIYFLSWLKLQFHSSRPQFDDPTLGIVNGSVFCSGEFGNPSGHALCASGFTLTLLSFWQADHPEWFKKNPGKSLAIKVLIWTYICCVCACRIYLGRHSFDQVILGLAVGIYLTHFFTYCYKPFMFDRVCYPSKNEDLKVSAARAYKAFKISTLVYILLVVQ
;
A
#
# COMPACT_ATOMS: atom_id res chain seq x y z
N MET A 1 5.65 6.80 18.81
CA MET A 1 5.74 8.05 18.02
C MET A 1 4.52 8.88 18.40
N ALA A 2 4.71 10.10 18.91
CA ALA A 2 3.58 10.95 19.27
C ALA A 2 2.79 11.27 17.99
N ALA A 3 1.46 11.17 18.04
CA ALA A 3 0.61 11.41 16.88
C ALA A 3 0.46 12.93 16.61
N VAL A 4 1.56 13.57 16.20
CA VAL A 4 1.69 15.03 16.06
C VAL A 4 0.59 15.62 15.16
N LEU A 5 0.18 14.87 14.14
CA LEU A 5 -0.82 15.32 13.17
C LEU A 5 -2.25 14.88 13.48
N TYR A 6 -2.50 14.10 14.54
CA TYR A 6 -3.81 13.51 14.79
C TYR A 6 -4.89 14.56 15.07
N GLU A 7 -4.67 15.43 16.05
CA GLU A 7 -5.61 16.51 16.38
C GLU A 7 -5.74 17.57 15.26
N PRO A 8 -4.65 18.04 14.63
CA PRO A 8 -4.75 18.86 13.42
C PRO A 8 -5.59 18.22 12.31
N SER A 9 -5.49 16.89 12.13
CA SER A 9 -6.31 16.17 11.14
C SER A 9 -7.80 16.27 11.47
N LYS A 10 -8.17 16.10 12.75
CA LYS A 10 -9.57 16.21 13.18
C LYS A 10 -10.14 17.61 12.93
N GLN A 11 -9.35 18.65 13.21
CA GLN A 11 -9.73 20.03 12.92
C GLN A 11 -9.93 20.25 11.42
N PHE A 12 -9.01 19.74 10.59
CA PHE A 12 -9.12 19.81 9.13
C PHE A 12 -10.36 19.08 8.60
N ILE A 13 -10.62 17.84 9.06
CA ILE A 13 -11.81 17.06 8.68
C ILE A 13 -13.09 17.82 9.06
N ARG A 14 -13.12 18.44 10.25
CA ARG A 14 -14.27 19.26 10.67
C ARG A 14 -14.45 20.48 9.76
N ALA A 15 -13.36 21.15 9.38
CA ALA A 15 -13.37 22.28 8.47
C ALA A 15 -13.77 21.91 7.03
N LEU A 16 -13.59 20.64 6.62
CA LEU A 16 -14.02 20.14 5.32
C LEU A 16 -15.53 19.91 5.23
N LYS A 17 -16.23 19.64 6.34
CA LYS A 17 -17.67 19.28 6.32
C LYS A 17 -18.57 20.21 5.51
N PRO A 18 -18.44 21.56 5.58
CA PRO A 18 -19.28 22.46 4.80
C PRO A 18 -19.09 22.33 3.27
N TYR A 19 -17.97 21.76 2.84
CA TYR A 19 -17.63 21.53 1.43
C TYR A 19 -18.04 20.13 0.95
N HIS A 20 -18.74 19.35 1.79
CA HIS A 20 -19.25 18.05 1.36
C HIS A 20 -20.43 18.24 0.41
N SER A 21 -20.42 17.48 -0.67
CA SER A 21 -21.55 17.31 -1.57
C SER A 21 -21.77 15.82 -1.81
N ASP A 22 -22.98 15.43 -2.19
CA ASP A 22 -23.30 14.02 -2.44
C ASP A 22 -22.41 13.44 -3.55
N VAL A 23 -22.25 14.18 -4.66
CA VAL A 23 -21.39 13.77 -5.79
C VAL A 23 -19.94 13.55 -5.36
N LEU A 24 -19.38 14.46 -4.57
CA LEU A 24 -18.00 14.32 -4.10
C LEU A 24 -17.89 13.16 -3.10
N THR A 25 -18.89 12.97 -2.24
CA THR A 25 -18.94 11.87 -1.27
C THR A 25 -18.99 10.52 -1.98
N ASP A 26 -19.84 10.38 -2.99
CA ASP A 26 -19.94 9.17 -3.81
C ASP A 26 -18.63 8.88 -4.55
N THR A 27 -18.01 9.91 -5.11
CA THR A 27 -16.68 9.81 -5.74
C THR A 27 -15.64 9.31 -4.75
N MET A 28 -15.62 9.86 -3.53
CA MET A 28 -14.68 9.45 -2.48
C MET A 28 -14.97 8.04 -1.96
N ASN A 29 -16.22 7.61 -1.93
CA ASN A 29 -16.61 6.24 -1.63
C ASN A 29 -16.09 5.27 -2.70
N VAL A 30 -16.18 5.61 -3.99
CA VAL A 30 -15.59 4.80 -5.07
C VAL A 30 -14.09 4.62 -4.86
N PHE A 31 -13.35 5.69 -4.59
CA PHE A 31 -11.92 5.56 -4.28
C PHE A 31 -11.65 4.78 -3.00
N SER A 32 -12.54 4.86 -2.01
CA SER A 32 -12.41 4.03 -0.81
C SER A 32 -12.55 2.54 -1.15
N VAL A 33 -13.54 2.16 -1.95
CA VAL A 33 -13.73 0.76 -2.38
C VAL A 33 -12.54 0.28 -3.21
N LEU A 34 -12.05 1.10 -4.15
CA LEU A 34 -10.88 0.75 -4.95
C LEU A 34 -9.61 0.56 -4.10
N GLY A 35 -9.47 1.33 -3.02
CA GLY A 35 -8.38 1.23 -2.07
C GLY A 35 -8.52 0.06 -1.08
N ASP A 36 -9.60 -0.71 -1.12
CA ASP A 36 -9.83 -1.82 -0.19
C ASP A 36 -9.00 -3.07 -0.55
N GLY A 37 -8.66 -3.87 0.47
CA GLY A 37 -7.88 -5.09 0.35
C GLY A 37 -8.45 -6.09 -0.66
N GLU A 38 -9.78 -6.21 -0.69
CA GLU A 38 -10.50 -7.18 -1.53
C GLU A 38 -10.26 -6.96 -3.03
N VAL A 39 -10.15 -5.70 -3.47
CA VAL A 39 -9.88 -5.36 -4.87
C VAL A 39 -8.54 -5.96 -5.32
N PHE A 40 -7.50 -5.89 -4.48
CA PHE A 40 -6.18 -6.46 -4.76
C PHE A 40 -6.17 -7.99 -4.76
N PHE A 41 -7.01 -8.61 -3.93
CA PHE A 41 -7.24 -10.05 -3.99
C PHE A 41 -7.86 -10.46 -5.34
N TYR A 42 -8.87 -9.75 -5.83
CA TYR A 42 -9.47 -10.02 -7.14
C TYR A 42 -8.49 -9.80 -8.30
N PHE A 43 -7.61 -8.80 -8.22
CA PHE A 43 -6.52 -8.64 -9.19
C PHE A 43 -5.58 -9.85 -9.21
N SER A 44 -5.25 -10.40 -8.04
CA SER A 44 -4.45 -11.62 -7.96
C SER A 44 -5.17 -12.79 -8.62
N MET A 45 -6.48 -12.95 -8.36
CA MET A 45 -7.32 -13.98 -8.98
C MET A 45 -7.43 -13.83 -10.50
N ALA A 46 -7.39 -12.62 -11.04
CA ALA A 46 -7.35 -12.41 -12.48
C ALA A 46 -6.11 -13.05 -13.12
N PHE A 47 -4.93 -12.94 -12.50
CA PHE A 47 -3.72 -13.62 -12.99
C PHE A 47 -3.83 -15.14 -12.94
N PHE A 48 -4.53 -15.68 -11.94
CA PHE A 48 -4.82 -17.11 -11.88
C PHE A 48 -5.70 -17.53 -13.06
N ALA A 49 -6.79 -16.79 -13.30
CA ALA A 49 -7.74 -17.08 -14.38
C ALA A 49 -7.10 -17.02 -15.77
N THR A 50 -6.15 -16.11 -16.00
CA THR A 50 -5.41 -16.02 -17.28
C THR A 50 -4.25 -17.01 -17.40
N GLY A 51 -4.05 -17.89 -16.41
CA GLY A 51 -2.96 -18.87 -16.41
C GLY A 51 -1.57 -18.30 -16.12
N ASN A 52 -1.46 -17.04 -15.70
CA ASN A 52 -0.18 -16.42 -15.35
C ASN A 52 0.23 -16.82 -13.92
N ARG A 53 0.66 -18.08 -13.77
CA ARG A 53 1.01 -18.69 -12.47
C ARG A 53 2.05 -17.88 -11.70
N ARG A 54 3.05 -17.33 -12.40
CA ARG A 54 4.13 -16.55 -11.77
C ARG A 54 3.61 -15.26 -11.15
N ALA A 55 2.83 -14.48 -11.92
CA ALA A 55 2.22 -13.27 -11.41
C ALA A 55 1.22 -13.57 -10.28
N PHE A 56 0.40 -14.61 -10.42
CA PHE A 56 -0.54 -15.04 -9.38
C PHE A 56 0.17 -15.38 -8.06
N ILE A 57 1.18 -16.26 -8.10
CA ILE A 57 1.92 -16.67 -6.90
C ILE A 57 2.58 -15.47 -6.23
N PHE A 58 3.17 -14.54 -7.00
CA PHE A 58 3.78 -13.34 -6.46
C PHE A 58 2.77 -12.38 -5.83
N THR A 59 1.69 -12.07 -6.56
CA THR A 59 0.69 -11.09 -6.12
C THR A 59 -0.11 -11.60 -4.92
N SER A 60 -0.50 -12.88 -4.91
CA SER A 60 -1.19 -13.49 -3.78
C SER A 60 -0.31 -13.55 -2.51
N SER A 61 0.98 -13.88 -2.64
CA SER A 61 1.87 -13.96 -1.48
C SER A 61 2.21 -12.57 -0.94
N THR A 62 2.49 -11.59 -1.80
CA THR A 62 2.70 -10.19 -1.40
C THR A 62 1.46 -9.61 -0.72
N TYR A 63 0.26 -9.82 -1.28
CA TYR A 63 -1.01 -9.44 -0.64
C TYR A 63 -1.15 -10.05 0.76
N THR A 64 -0.92 -11.36 0.88
CA THR A 64 -1.04 -12.08 2.16
C THR A 64 -0.08 -11.50 3.19
N ILE A 65 1.21 -11.39 2.86
CA ILE A 65 2.22 -10.81 3.76
C ILE A 65 1.84 -9.38 4.16
N THR A 66 1.36 -8.58 3.21
CA THR A 66 0.90 -7.20 3.46
C THR A 66 -0.24 -7.14 4.47
N ILE A 67 -1.29 -7.96 4.31
CA ILE A 67 -2.44 -7.97 5.23
C ILE A 67 -2.06 -8.45 6.63
N TYR A 68 -1.22 -9.49 6.73
CA TYR A 68 -0.69 -9.96 8.02
C TYR A 68 0.14 -8.86 8.70
N PHE A 69 1.04 -8.21 7.96
CA PHE A 69 1.88 -7.15 8.51
C PHE A 69 1.06 -5.93 8.93
N LEU A 70 0.05 -5.53 8.14
CA LEU A 70 -0.90 -4.48 8.50
C LEU A 70 -1.64 -4.82 9.80
N SER A 71 -2.16 -6.05 9.91
CA SER A 71 -2.89 -6.50 11.11
C SER A 71 -2.00 -6.47 12.34
N TRP A 72 -0.75 -6.94 12.20
CA TRP A 72 0.25 -6.85 13.27
C TRP A 72 0.54 -5.40 13.67
N LEU A 73 0.77 -4.49 12.73
CA LEU A 73 1.02 -3.08 13.03
C LEU A 73 -0.18 -2.41 13.72
N LYS A 74 -1.40 -2.72 13.30
CA LYS A 74 -2.62 -2.22 13.96
C LYS A 74 -2.69 -2.63 15.43
N LEU A 75 -2.29 -3.86 15.73
CA LEU A 75 -2.15 -4.38 17.10
C LEU A 75 -0.91 -3.86 17.83
N GLN A 76 0.03 -3.17 17.18
CA GLN A 76 1.14 -2.52 17.89
C GLN A 76 0.77 -1.08 18.25
N PHE A 77 0.14 -0.35 17.32
CA PHE A 77 -0.15 1.07 17.51
C PHE A 77 -1.45 1.35 18.25
N HIS A 78 -2.45 0.46 18.16
CA HIS A 78 -3.73 0.56 18.88
C HIS A 78 -4.44 1.92 18.81
N SER A 79 -4.15 2.74 17.79
CA SER A 79 -4.65 4.11 17.75
C SER A 79 -6.11 4.13 17.28
N SER A 80 -6.91 4.99 17.93
CA SER A 80 -8.30 5.24 17.56
C SER A 80 -8.42 5.86 16.15
N ARG A 81 -9.62 5.80 15.58
CA ARG A 81 -9.96 6.53 14.35
C ARG A 81 -10.63 7.86 14.72
N PRO A 82 -10.47 8.93 13.93
CA PRO A 82 -11.10 10.22 14.21
C PRO A 82 -12.61 10.13 14.50
N GLN A 83 -13.33 9.36 13.70
CA GLN A 83 -14.78 9.14 13.86
C GLN A 83 -15.18 8.31 15.10
N PHE A 84 -14.26 7.56 15.70
CA PHE A 84 -14.57 6.80 16.92
C PHE A 84 -14.42 7.69 18.15
N ASP A 85 -13.51 8.67 18.10
CA ASP A 85 -13.36 9.68 19.15
C ASP A 85 -14.44 10.77 19.06
N ASP A 86 -14.79 11.19 17.84
CA ASP A 86 -15.85 12.15 17.56
C ASP A 86 -16.72 11.63 16.42
N PRO A 87 -17.85 10.97 16.73
CA PRO A 87 -18.77 10.41 15.74
C PRO A 87 -19.28 11.41 14.71
N THR A 88 -19.27 12.70 15.02
CA THR A 88 -19.71 13.71 14.08
C THR A 88 -18.76 13.80 12.88
N LEU A 89 -17.48 13.46 13.03
CA LEU A 89 -16.47 13.54 11.97
C LEU A 89 -16.68 12.51 10.86
N GLY A 90 -17.38 11.41 11.13
CA GLY A 90 -17.73 10.43 10.12
C GLY A 90 -18.90 10.87 9.25
N ILE A 91 -18.90 10.47 7.97
CA ILE A 91 -20.07 10.64 7.10
C ILE A 91 -21.07 9.51 7.40
N VAL A 92 -22.23 9.86 7.96
CA VAL A 92 -23.25 8.93 8.46
C VAL A 92 -24.09 8.30 7.34
N ASN A 93 -24.18 8.95 6.17
CA ASN A 93 -25.09 8.57 5.09
C ASN A 93 -24.61 7.39 4.22
N GLY A 94 -23.40 6.88 4.41
CA GLY A 94 -22.87 5.79 3.62
C GLY A 94 -22.97 4.47 4.37
N SER A 95 -23.67 3.48 3.79
CA SER A 95 -23.72 2.06 4.16
C SER A 95 -22.36 1.34 4.21
N VAL A 96 -21.26 2.07 4.12
CA VAL A 96 -19.90 1.54 4.24
C VAL A 96 -19.62 1.33 5.73
N PHE A 97 -19.93 0.12 6.18
CA PHE A 97 -19.47 -0.42 7.45
C PHE A 97 -17.97 -0.14 7.59
N CYS A 98 -17.60 0.74 8.53
CA CYS A 98 -16.21 0.87 8.87
C CYS A 98 -15.81 -0.37 9.67
N SER A 99 -14.72 -1.03 9.29
CA SER A 99 -14.15 -2.09 10.11
C SER A 99 -13.92 -1.56 11.53
N GLY A 100 -14.42 -2.27 12.55
CA GLY A 100 -14.26 -1.94 13.97
C GLY A 100 -12.82 -2.12 14.49
N GLU A 101 -11.85 -1.90 13.61
CA GLU A 101 -10.43 -2.11 13.83
C GLU A 101 -9.71 -0.79 14.11
N PHE A 102 -8.53 -0.88 14.71
CA PHE A 102 -7.62 0.25 14.91
C PHE A 102 -7.32 1.03 13.62
N GLY A 103 -7.08 2.33 13.78
CA GLY A 103 -6.91 3.29 12.69
C GLY A 103 -5.48 3.36 12.14
N ASN A 104 -4.47 2.97 12.90
CA ASN A 104 -3.07 3.17 12.55
C ASN A 104 -2.32 1.85 12.27
N PRO A 105 -1.69 1.66 11.08
CA PRO A 105 -1.74 2.54 9.92
C PRO A 105 -3.03 2.39 9.09
N SER A 106 -3.25 3.32 8.16
CA SER A 106 -4.32 3.22 7.17
C SER A 106 -4.08 2.06 6.21
N GLY A 107 -4.91 1.02 6.31
CA GLY A 107 -4.85 -0.15 5.44
C GLY A 107 -5.06 0.17 3.97
N HIS A 108 -5.96 1.11 3.65
CA HIS A 108 -6.20 1.52 2.26
C HIS A 108 -4.99 2.21 1.65
N ALA A 109 -4.36 3.15 2.39
CA ALA A 109 -3.16 3.83 1.91
C ALA A 109 -2.01 2.84 1.70
N LEU A 110 -1.84 1.89 2.64
CA LEU A 110 -0.83 0.84 2.58
C LEU A 110 -1.05 -0.10 1.40
N CYS A 111 -2.26 -0.61 1.20
CA CYS A 111 -2.55 -1.52 0.09
C CYS A 111 -2.48 -0.80 -1.26
N ALA A 112 -3.04 0.40 -1.36
CA ALA A 112 -3.00 1.20 -2.59
C ALA A 112 -1.57 1.50 -3.01
N SER A 113 -0.68 1.93 -2.11
CA SER A 113 0.73 2.16 -2.47
C SER A 113 1.51 0.86 -2.61
N GLY A 114 1.43 -0.03 -1.63
CA GLY A 114 2.22 -1.25 -1.55
C GLY A 114 1.94 -2.21 -2.69
N PHE A 115 0.67 -2.53 -2.94
CA PHE A 115 0.31 -3.52 -3.95
C PHE A 115 0.48 -2.96 -5.37
N THR A 116 0.01 -1.74 -5.65
CA THR A 116 0.09 -1.20 -7.01
C THR A 116 1.51 -0.89 -7.45
N LEU A 117 2.36 -0.36 -6.56
CA LEU A 117 3.77 -0.10 -6.89
C LEU A 117 4.56 -1.41 -7.00
N THR A 118 4.23 -2.44 -6.21
CA THR A 118 4.79 -3.79 -6.36
C THR A 118 4.42 -4.40 -7.70
N LEU A 119 3.15 -4.27 -8.12
CA LEU A 119 2.69 -4.76 -9.41
C LEU A 119 3.36 -4.02 -10.59
N LEU A 120 3.49 -2.69 -10.50
CA LEU A 120 4.24 -1.90 -11.49
C LEU A 120 5.70 -2.34 -11.57
N SER A 121 6.36 -2.53 -10.42
CA SER A 121 7.77 -2.95 -10.36
C SER A 121 7.96 -4.36 -10.89
N PHE A 122 7.00 -5.26 -10.65
CA PHE A 122 6.97 -6.60 -11.23
C PHE A 122 6.84 -6.53 -12.76
N TRP A 123 5.90 -5.74 -13.27
CA TRP A 123 5.66 -5.62 -14.71
C TRP A 123 6.86 -4.99 -15.44
N GLN A 124 7.47 -3.95 -14.87
CA GLN A 124 8.68 -3.33 -15.40
C GLN A 124 9.85 -4.30 -15.50
N ALA A 125 10.01 -5.16 -14.49
CA ALA A 125 11.08 -6.15 -14.48
C ALA A 125 10.86 -7.27 -15.52
N ASP A 126 9.61 -7.68 -15.76
CA ASP A 126 9.31 -8.72 -16.73
C ASP A 126 9.26 -8.20 -18.18
N HIS A 127 9.01 -6.90 -18.39
CA HIS A 127 8.86 -6.31 -19.74
C HIS A 127 9.74 -5.06 -19.96
N PRO A 128 11.05 -5.10 -19.68
CA PRO A 128 11.91 -3.91 -19.70
C PRO A 128 11.93 -3.23 -21.08
N GLU A 129 11.90 -4.01 -22.17
CA GLU A 129 11.95 -3.48 -23.53
C GLU A 129 10.68 -2.69 -23.91
N TRP A 130 9.51 -3.04 -23.38
CA TRP A 130 8.28 -2.27 -23.61
C TRP A 130 8.38 -0.88 -22.98
N PHE A 131 8.88 -0.81 -21.74
CA PHE A 131 9.05 0.46 -21.02
C PHE A 131 10.11 1.35 -21.65
N LYS A 132 11.20 0.77 -22.19
CA LYS A 132 12.22 1.49 -22.97
C LYS A 132 11.66 2.05 -24.28
N LYS A 133 10.89 1.24 -25.01
CA LYS A 133 10.29 1.63 -26.30
C LYS A 133 9.18 2.68 -26.15
N ASN A 134 8.49 2.73 -25.01
CA ASN A 134 7.32 3.58 -24.78
C ASN A 134 7.48 4.52 -23.56
N PRO A 135 8.46 5.45 -23.56
CA PRO A 135 8.75 6.29 -22.40
C PRO A 135 7.58 7.20 -21.99
N GLY A 136 6.84 7.76 -22.96
CA GLY A 136 5.66 8.60 -22.68
C GLY A 136 4.52 7.82 -22.02
N LYS A 137 4.23 6.60 -22.48
CA LYS A 137 3.20 5.72 -21.86
C LYS A 137 3.64 5.24 -20.48
N SER A 138 4.92 4.92 -20.33
CA SER A 138 5.54 4.58 -19.04
C SER A 138 5.35 5.71 -18.02
N LEU A 139 5.62 6.95 -18.42
CA LEU A 139 5.41 8.12 -17.56
C LEU A 139 3.92 8.30 -17.22
N ALA A 140 3.03 8.21 -18.21
CA ALA A 140 1.59 8.33 -18.00
C ALA A 140 1.07 7.29 -16.98
N ILE A 141 1.50 6.02 -17.09
CA ILE A 141 1.14 4.96 -16.14
C ILE A 141 1.62 5.31 -14.72
N LYS A 142 2.86 5.78 -14.58
CA LYS A 142 3.42 6.18 -13.27
C LYS A 142 2.62 7.33 -12.66
N VAL A 143 2.29 8.35 -13.47
CA VAL A 143 1.48 9.48 -13.03
C VAL A 143 0.10 9.01 -12.58
N LEU A 144 -0.58 8.19 -13.40
CA LEU A 144 -1.91 7.65 -13.06
C LEU A 144 -1.90 6.84 -11.76
N ILE A 145 -0.87 6.01 -11.53
CA ILE A 145 -0.72 5.24 -10.29
C ILE A 145 -0.55 6.18 -9.09
N TRP A 146 0.30 7.20 -9.18
CA TRP A 146 0.47 8.16 -8.10
C TRP A 146 -0.79 8.98 -7.85
N THR A 147 -1.49 9.43 -8.90
CA THR A 147 -2.79 10.09 -8.77
C THR A 147 -3.79 9.20 -8.05
N TYR A 148 -3.89 7.92 -8.45
CA TYR A 148 -4.73 6.94 -7.78
C TYR A 148 -4.41 6.79 -6.28
N ILE A 149 -3.13 6.60 -5.93
CA ILE A 149 -2.69 6.50 -4.53
C ILE A 149 -3.08 7.77 -3.75
N CYS A 150 -2.85 8.96 -4.31
CA CYS A 150 -3.23 10.22 -3.70
C CYS A 150 -4.74 10.35 -3.50
N CYS A 151 -5.55 9.94 -4.48
CA CYS A 151 -7.01 9.93 -4.38
C CYS A 151 -7.51 8.99 -3.27
N VAL A 152 -6.93 7.77 -3.17
CA VAL A 152 -7.25 6.85 -2.06
C VAL A 152 -6.85 7.47 -0.72
N CYS A 153 -5.65 8.04 -0.59
CA CYS A 153 -5.23 8.70 0.64
C CYS A 153 -6.15 9.86 1.03
N ALA A 154 -6.50 10.72 0.07
CA ALA A 154 -7.37 11.86 0.28
C ALA A 154 -8.79 11.44 0.68
N CYS A 155 -9.34 10.38 0.07
CA CYS A 155 -10.69 9.91 0.41
C CYS A 155 -10.78 9.43 1.87
N ARG A 156 -9.72 8.82 2.42
CA ARG A 156 -9.71 8.37 3.83
C ARG A 156 -9.80 9.52 4.82
N ILE A 157 -9.20 10.66 4.50
CA ILE A 157 -9.24 11.88 5.30
C ILE A 157 -10.59 12.56 5.09
N TYR A 158 -11.02 12.75 3.85
CA TYR A 158 -12.31 13.36 3.49
C TYR A 158 -13.49 12.67 4.17
N LEU A 159 -13.52 11.32 4.15
CA LEU A 159 -14.57 10.52 4.78
C LEU A 159 -14.45 10.45 6.32
N GLY A 160 -13.47 11.12 6.92
CA GLY A 160 -13.23 11.13 8.37
C GLY A 160 -12.78 9.79 8.96
N ARG A 161 -12.29 8.87 8.12
CA ARG A 161 -11.97 7.49 8.56
C ARG A 161 -10.56 7.37 9.14
N HIS A 162 -9.63 8.23 8.71
CA HIS A 162 -8.24 8.24 9.17
C HIS A 162 -7.70 9.67 9.29
N SER A 163 -6.73 9.86 10.18
CA SER A 163 -5.95 11.08 10.30
C SER A 163 -4.78 11.10 9.30
N PHE A 164 -4.12 12.26 9.14
CA PHE A 164 -2.96 12.43 8.28
C PHE A 164 -1.80 11.51 8.67
N ASP A 165 -1.47 11.38 9.96
CA ASP A 165 -0.40 10.49 10.44
C ASP A 165 -0.67 9.02 10.09
N GLN A 166 -1.91 8.57 10.23
CA GLN A 166 -2.31 7.20 9.89
C GLN A 166 -2.18 6.92 8.39
N VAL A 167 -2.55 7.90 7.55
CA VAL A 167 -2.44 7.81 6.10
C VAL A 167 -0.98 7.87 5.64
N ILE A 168 -0.18 8.80 6.19
CA ILE A 168 1.24 8.94 5.89
C ILE A 168 2.00 7.69 6.30
N LEU A 169 1.76 7.15 7.50
CA LEU A 169 2.39 5.91 7.93
C LEU A 169 1.99 4.73 7.04
N GLY A 170 0.71 4.61 6.69
CA GLY A 170 0.25 3.59 5.74
C GLY A 170 0.95 3.68 4.39
N LEU A 171 1.03 4.89 3.83
CA LEU A 171 1.73 5.16 2.57
C LEU A 171 3.22 4.78 2.66
N ALA A 172 3.91 5.23 3.72
CA ALA A 172 5.33 4.96 3.94
C ALA A 172 5.62 3.46 4.10
N VAL A 173 4.82 2.76 4.90
CA VAL A 173 4.93 1.30 5.06
C VAL A 173 4.65 0.57 3.75
N GLY A 174 3.66 1.00 2.96
CA GLY A 174 3.39 0.39 1.66
C GLY A 174 4.54 0.57 0.66
N ILE A 175 5.17 1.75 0.63
CA ILE A 175 6.38 2.00 -0.18
C ILE A 175 7.54 1.12 0.30
N TYR A 176 7.72 1.01 1.62
CA TYR A 176 8.74 0.13 2.21
C TYR A 176 8.52 -1.34 1.81
N LEU A 177 7.28 -1.84 1.93
CA LEU A 177 6.94 -3.20 1.51
C LEU A 177 7.16 -3.40 0.01
N THR A 178 6.86 -2.40 -0.83
CA THR A 178 7.17 -2.46 -2.27
C THR A 178 8.65 -2.67 -2.52
N HIS A 179 9.50 -1.93 -1.80
CA HIS A 179 10.94 -2.06 -1.90
C HIS A 179 11.39 -3.45 -1.46
N PHE A 180 10.93 -3.91 -0.29
CA PHE A 180 11.20 -5.25 0.20
C PHE A 180 10.75 -6.33 -0.80
N PHE A 181 9.55 -6.22 -1.36
CA PHE A 181 9.04 -7.20 -2.30
C PHE A 181 9.82 -7.20 -3.61
N THR A 182 10.21 -6.03 -4.11
CA THR A 182 10.92 -5.90 -5.39
C THR A 182 12.36 -6.40 -5.31
N TYR A 183 13.07 -6.08 -4.22
CA TYR A 183 14.51 -6.29 -4.11
C TYR A 183 14.93 -7.44 -3.20
N CYS A 184 14.07 -7.88 -2.28
CA CYS A 184 14.36 -8.99 -1.37
C CYS A 184 13.51 -10.21 -1.70
N TYR A 185 12.20 -10.05 -1.75
CA TYR A 185 11.27 -11.18 -1.85
C TYR A 185 11.18 -11.75 -3.26
N LYS A 186 11.02 -10.91 -4.29
CA LYS A 186 10.93 -11.36 -5.68
C LYS A 186 12.17 -12.13 -6.13
N PRO A 187 13.42 -11.66 -5.84
CA PRO A 187 14.59 -12.47 -6.14
C PRO A 187 14.60 -13.80 -5.38
N PHE A 188 14.19 -13.81 -4.11
CA PHE A 188 14.06 -15.05 -3.35
C PHE A 188 13.09 -16.05 -4.01
N MET A 189 11.97 -15.58 -4.56
CA MET A 189 10.95 -16.43 -5.18
C MET A 189 11.29 -16.89 -6.60
N PHE A 190 11.89 -16.03 -7.43
CA PHE A 190 12.00 -16.27 -8.88
C PHE A 190 13.41 -16.16 -9.44
N ASP A 191 14.35 -15.58 -8.70
CA ASP A 191 15.73 -15.57 -9.17
C ASP A 191 16.31 -16.97 -8.99
N ARG A 192 16.87 -17.51 -10.08
CA ARG A 192 17.64 -18.77 -10.07
C ARG A 192 18.90 -18.66 -9.20
N VAL A 193 19.19 -17.48 -8.68
CA VAL A 193 20.21 -17.17 -7.68
C VAL A 193 19.82 -17.59 -6.26
N CYS A 194 18.57 -17.34 -5.86
CA CYS A 194 18.07 -17.67 -4.53
C CYS A 194 17.34 -19.02 -4.50
N TYR A 195 16.89 -19.49 -5.66
CA TYR A 195 16.73 -20.91 -5.99
C TYR A 195 17.95 -21.32 -6.83
N PRO A 196 19.15 -21.42 -6.23
CA PRO A 196 20.36 -21.77 -6.96
C PRO A 196 20.01 -22.95 -7.87
N SER A 197 20.31 -22.82 -9.17
CA SER A 197 20.59 -24.05 -9.92
C SER A 197 21.59 -24.84 -9.07
N LYS A 198 21.56 -26.17 -9.06
CA LYS A 198 22.46 -27.00 -8.22
C LYS A 198 23.95 -26.59 -8.27
N ASN A 199 24.35 -25.69 -9.17
CA ASN A 199 25.68 -25.24 -9.47
C ASN A 199 26.07 -23.82 -8.97
N GLU A 200 25.21 -23.00 -8.34
CA GLU A 200 25.61 -21.65 -7.85
C GLU A 200 26.08 -21.66 -6.38
N ASP A 201 27.13 -20.89 -6.07
CA ASP A 201 27.71 -20.80 -4.72
C ASP A 201 26.77 -20.04 -3.76
N LEU A 202 26.29 -20.77 -2.74
CA LEU A 202 25.46 -20.28 -1.64
C LEU A 202 25.97 -18.99 -0.98
N LYS A 203 27.29 -18.79 -0.90
CA LYS A 203 27.88 -17.59 -0.26
C LYS A 203 27.57 -16.32 -1.05
N VAL A 204 27.58 -16.39 -2.37
CA VAL A 204 27.32 -15.25 -3.25
C VAL A 204 25.84 -14.85 -3.19
N SER A 205 24.94 -15.82 -3.13
CA SER A 205 23.51 -15.59 -2.95
C SER A 205 23.18 -15.00 -1.58
N ALA A 206 23.79 -15.52 -0.50
CA ALA A 206 23.61 -14.99 0.85
C ALA A 206 24.07 -13.54 0.99
N ALA A 207 25.22 -13.18 0.40
CA ALA A 207 25.75 -11.81 0.44
C ALA A 207 24.83 -10.79 -0.25
N ARG A 208 24.22 -11.16 -1.39
CA ARG A 208 23.25 -10.31 -2.10
C ARG A 208 21.98 -10.08 -1.28
N ALA A 209 21.40 -11.14 -0.74
CA ALA A 209 20.20 -11.06 0.09
C ALA A 209 20.44 -10.19 1.33
N TYR A 210 21.59 -10.36 2.00
CA TYR A 210 21.96 -9.57 3.16
C TYR A 210 22.14 -8.07 2.84
N LYS A 211 22.75 -7.75 1.70
CA LYS A 211 22.88 -6.36 1.24
C LYS A 211 21.52 -5.72 0.97
N ALA A 212 20.61 -6.42 0.30
CA ALA A 212 19.26 -5.93 0.02
C ALA A 212 18.44 -5.70 1.31
N PHE A 213 18.56 -6.62 2.28
CA PHE A 213 17.94 -6.48 3.60
C PHE A 213 18.46 -5.23 4.33
N LYS A 214 19.77 -5.01 4.38
CA LYS A 214 20.36 -3.82 5.04
C LYS A 214 19.86 -2.51 4.44
N ILE A 215 19.81 -2.41 3.11
CA ILE A 215 19.34 -1.21 2.41
C ILE A 215 17.87 -0.96 2.77
N SER A 216 17.04 -2.00 2.72
CA SER A 216 15.62 -1.91 3.07
C SER A 216 15.42 -1.42 4.51
N THR A 217 16.13 -2.01 5.47
CA THR A 217 16.04 -1.63 6.89
C THR A 217 16.52 -0.20 7.14
N LEU A 218 17.58 0.25 6.47
CA LEU A 218 18.04 1.64 6.58
C LEU A 218 16.97 2.62 6.09
N VAL A 219 16.36 2.34 4.93
CA VAL A 219 15.27 3.16 4.38
C VAL A 219 14.08 3.20 5.35
N TYR A 220 13.70 2.07 5.94
CA TYR A 220 12.65 2.02 6.96
C TYR A 220 12.98 2.91 8.17
N ILE A 221 14.18 2.76 8.73
CA ILE A 221 14.62 3.55 9.90
C ILE A 221 14.58 5.05 9.55
N LEU A 222 15.08 5.45 8.38
CA LEU A 222 15.07 6.85 7.96
C LEU A 222 13.66 7.43 7.77
N LEU A 223 12.69 6.60 7.40
CA LEU A 223 11.30 7.02 7.20
C LEU A 223 10.44 6.94 8.48
N VAL A 224 10.80 6.07 9.43
CA VAL A 224 10.00 5.77 10.63
C VAL A 224 10.63 6.31 11.92
N VAL A 225 11.87 6.78 11.91
CA VAL A 225 12.53 7.37 13.09
C VAL A 225 12.62 8.90 12.99
N GLN A 226 11.94 9.51 12.02
CA GLN A 226 11.63 10.96 12.01
C GLN A 226 10.36 11.23 12.83
#